data_AF-A0A6J5VBG9-F1
#
_entry.id   AF-A0A6J5VBG9-F1
#
_cell.length_a   1.000
_cell.length_b   1.000
_cell.length_c   1.000
_cell.angle_alpha   90.00
_cell.angle_beta   90.00
_cell.angle_gamma   90.00
#
_symmetry.space_group_name_H-M   'P 1'
#
loop_
_entity.id
_entity.type
_entity.pdbx_description
1 polymer ?
#
loop_
_entity_poly.entity_id
_entity_poly.type
_entity_poly.pdbx_seq_one_letter_code
_entity_poly.pdbx_strand_id
1 'polypeptide(L)'
;MFKQDLKDPSNRLLSWVGKGDCCNWTGVVCDNLTGHVRELHLGYYYSDEYLNCSLYQENSLGGKVDTSLLNLKHLNYMDLSNNDFGRIQIPSFLDS
;
A
#
# COMPACT_ATOMS: atom_id res chain seq x y z
N MET A 1 -1.62 12.99 -1.49
CA MET A 1 -2.58 11.90 -1.77
C MET A 1 -1.78 10.62 -1.72
N PHE A 2 -2.13 9.62 -0.91
CA PHE A 2 -1.25 8.47 -0.59
C PHE A 2 -0.50 7.88 -1.79
N LYS A 3 -1.17 7.64 -2.93
CA LYS A 3 -0.55 7.11 -4.15
C LYS A 3 0.52 8.01 -4.79
N GLN A 4 0.39 9.34 -4.73
CA GLN A 4 1.30 10.27 -5.43
C GLN A 4 2.74 10.20 -4.93
N ASP A 5 2.93 9.84 -3.67
CA ASP A 5 4.25 9.79 -3.04
C ASP A 5 4.91 8.40 -3.15
N LEU A 6 4.20 7.44 -3.76
CA LEU A 6 4.68 6.07 -3.96
C LEU A 6 5.36 5.90 -5.32
N LYS A 7 6.42 5.09 -5.33
CA LYS A 7 6.98 4.50 -6.54
C LYS A 7 6.30 3.15 -6.76
N ASP A 8 5.75 2.96 -7.95
CA ASP A 8 5.02 1.74 -8.34
C ASP A 8 5.47 1.29 -9.75
N PRO A 9 6.67 0.67 -9.88
CA PRO A 9 7.23 0.37 -11.19
C PRO A 9 6.45 -0.72 -11.94
N SER A 10 5.82 -1.64 -11.21
CA SER A 10 5.00 -2.73 -11.76
C SER A 10 3.51 -2.40 -11.87
N ASN A 11 3.11 -1.16 -11.60
CA ASN A 11 1.74 -0.69 -11.76
C ASN A 11 0.72 -1.48 -10.89
N ARG A 12 1.12 -1.88 -9.68
CA ARG A 12 0.26 -2.61 -8.73
C ARG A 12 -0.92 -1.77 -8.23
N LEU A 13 -0.81 -0.44 -8.29
CA LEU A 13 -1.83 0.51 -7.85
C LEU A 13 -2.64 1.07 -9.03
N LEU A 14 -2.71 0.39 -10.18
CA LEU A 14 -3.47 0.86 -11.35
C LEU A 14 -4.92 1.22 -11.04
N SER A 15 -5.59 0.41 -10.22
CA SER A 15 -7.00 0.62 -9.86
C SER A 15 -7.22 1.87 -9.00
N TRP A 16 -6.17 2.40 -8.36
CA TRP A 16 -6.25 3.53 -7.44
C TRP A 16 -6.41 4.85 -8.22
N VAL A 17 -7.61 5.05 -8.76
CA VAL A 17 -7.99 6.22 -9.54
C VAL A 17 -8.81 7.17 -8.67
N GLY A 18 -8.36 8.42 -8.51
CA GLY A 18 -8.95 9.39 -7.57
C GLY A 18 -10.38 9.87 -7.88
N LYS A 19 -11.03 9.29 -8.90
CA LYS A 19 -12.43 9.55 -9.28
C LYS A 19 -13.20 8.23 -9.24
N GLY A 20 -13.51 7.73 -8.05
CA GLY A 20 -14.26 6.48 -7.88
C GLY A 20 -14.32 6.02 -6.43
N ASP A 21 -15.12 4.99 -6.18
CA ASP A 21 -15.16 4.32 -4.89
C ASP A 21 -13.85 3.55 -4.66
N CYS A 22 -13.12 3.92 -3.61
CA CYS A 22 -11.86 3.29 -3.25
C CYS A 22 -12.01 1.85 -2.76
N CYS A 23 -13.22 1.43 -2.38
CA CYS A 23 -13.49 0.06 -1.96
C CYS A 23 -13.38 -0.96 -3.09
N ASN A 24 -13.34 -0.49 -4.34
CA ASN A 24 -13.06 -1.33 -5.52
C ASN A 24 -11.57 -1.37 -5.89
N TRP A 25 -10.71 -0.68 -5.16
CA TRP A 25 -9.28 -0.67 -5.46
C TRP A 25 -8.62 -1.97 -4.98
N THR A 26 -7.72 -2.49 -5.79
CA THR A 26 -6.90 -3.65 -5.44
C THR A 26 -6.17 -3.41 -4.12
N GLY A 27 -6.31 -4.36 -3.19
CA GLY A 27 -5.70 -4.30 -1.87
C GLY A 27 -6.44 -3.44 -0.85
N VAL A 28 -7.58 -2.80 -1.19
CA VAL A 28 -8.40 -2.04 -0.24
C VAL A 28 -9.56 -2.91 0.24
N VAL A 29 -9.73 -3.01 1.55
CA VAL A 29 -10.91 -3.64 2.16
C VAL A 29 -11.66 -2.57 2.94
N CYS A 30 -12.92 -2.39 2.61
CA CYS A 30 -13.82 -1.48 3.31
C CYS A 30 -14.77 -2.23 4.24
N ASP A 31 -15.26 -1.50 5.24
CA ASP A 31 -16.42 -1.89 6.01
C ASP A 31 -17.69 -1.85 5.15
N ASN A 32 -18.44 -2.95 5.12
CA ASN A 32 -19.61 -3.09 4.24
C ASN A 32 -20.79 -2.19 4.64
N LEU A 33 -20.82 -1.66 5.87
CA LEU A 33 -21.93 -0.81 6.36
C LEU A 33 -21.61 0.68 6.20
N THR A 34 -20.37 1.07 6.49
CA THR A 34 -19.93 2.47 6.55
C THR A 34 -19.15 2.91 5.31
N GLY A 35 -18.62 1.96 4.52
CA GLY A 35 -17.74 2.26 3.39
C GLY A 35 -16.36 2.77 3.80
N HIS A 36 -16.02 2.75 5.09
CA HIS A 36 -14.70 3.18 5.55
C HIS A 36 -13.65 2.12 5.25
N VAL A 37 -12.48 2.54 4.79
CA VAL A 37 -11.32 1.65 4.62
C VAL A 37 -10.89 1.09 5.97
N ARG A 38 -10.87 -0.24 6.09
CA ARG A 38 -10.43 -0.97 7.28
C ARG A 38 -9.07 -1.63 7.08
N GLU A 39 -8.81 -2.17 5.90
CA GLU A 39 -7.57 -2.90 5.64
C GLU A 39 -6.91 -2.45 4.34
N LEU A 40 -5.58 -2.40 4.37
CA LEU A 40 -4.74 -2.18 3.21
C LEU A 40 -3.76 -3.33 3.05
N HIS A 41 -3.87 -4.03 1.93
CA HIS A 41 -3.05 -5.19 1.54
C HIS A 41 -2.18 -4.79 0.36
N LEU A 42 -1.01 -4.22 0.66
CA LEU A 42 -0.02 -3.79 -0.33
C LEU A 42 1.26 -4.63 -0.28
N GLY A 43 1.24 -5.74 0.46
CA GLY A 43 2.33 -6.71 0.50
C GLY A 43 2.57 -7.34 -0.86
N TYR A 44 3.85 -7.56 -1.20
CA TYR A 44 4.24 -8.29 -2.40
C TYR A 44 4.52 -9.75 -2.06
N TYR A 45 3.64 -10.65 -2.49
CA TYR A 45 3.80 -12.08 -2.24
C TYR A 45 4.02 -12.81 -3.55
N TYR A 46 5.28 -13.03 -3.90
CA TYR A 46 5.65 -13.96 -4.96
C TYR A 46 5.97 -15.32 -4.36
N SER A 47 5.53 -16.37 -5.05
CA SER A 47 5.72 -17.78 -4.65
C SER A 47 6.92 -18.45 -5.30
N ASP A 48 7.75 -17.71 -6.04
CA ASP A 48 8.82 -18.31 -6.84
C ASP A 48 10.18 -18.16 -6.15
N GLU A 49 10.82 -19.30 -5.87
CA GLU A 49 12.07 -19.43 -5.10
C GLU A 49 13.28 -18.78 -5.81
N TYR A 50 13.13 -18.42 -7.09
CA TYR A 50 14.18 -17.87 -7.97
C TYR A 50 14.09 -16.37 -8.23
N LEU A 51 13.35 -15.60 -7.43
CA LEU A 51 13.26 -14.16 -7.62
C LEU A 51 14.64 -13.52 -7.43
N ASN A 52 15.28 -13.13 -8.54
CA ASN A 52 16.52 -12.38 -8.47
C ASN A 52 16.25 -10.95 -7.94
N CYS A 53 17.28 -10.29 -7.40
CA CYS A 53 17.15 -8.96 -6.80
C CYS A 53 16.57 -7.90 -7.76
N SER A 54 16.78 -8.03 -9.08
CA SER A 54 16.24 -7.10 -10.08
C SER A 54 14.72 -7.17 -10.12
N LEU A 55 14.18 -8.39 -10.22
CA LEU A 55 12.73 -8.61 -10.26
C LEU A 55 12.05 -8.19 -8.95
N TYR A 56 12.73 -8.36 -7.81
CA TYR A 56 12.22 -7.84 -6.54
C TYR A 56 12.07 -6.32 -6.59
N GLN A 57 13.11 -5.58 -7.00
CA GLN A 57 13.07 -4.12 -7.06
C GLN A 57 12.02 -3.61 -8.05
N GLU A 58 11.89 -4.25 -9.21
CA GLU A 58 10.90 -3.90 -10.23
C GLU A 58 9.45 -4.08 -9.76
N ASN A 59 9.21 -4.97 -8.80
CA ASN A 59 7.86 -5.26 -8.32
C ASN A 59 7.53 -4.70 -6.93
N SER A 60 8.56 -4.29 -6.21
CA SER A 60 8.42 -3.65 -4.91
C SER A 60 7.84 -2.24 -5.04
N LEU A 61 6.86 -1.92 -4.20
CA LEU A 61 6.48 -0.53 -3.99
C LEU A 61 7.63 0.17 -3.24
N GLY A 62 7.79 1.46 -3.50
CA GLY A 62 8.74 2.29 -2.76
C GLY A 62 8.27 3.72 -2.66
N GLY A 63 9.20 4.65 -2.50
CA GLY A 63 8.89 6.07 -2.34
C GLY A 63 8.66 6.44 -0.87
N LYS A 64 7.75 7.38 -0.60
CA LYS A 64 7.46 7.85 0.76
C LYS A 64 6.06 7.42 1.19
N VAL A 65 5.99 6.80 2.35
CA VAL A 65 4.72 6.61 3.06
C VAL A 65 4.27 7.96 3.61
N ASP A 66 3.26 8.55 2.99
CA ASP A 66 2.77 9.89 3.33
C ASP A 66 1.85 9.91 4.55
N THR A 67 1.82 11.05 5.24
CA THR A 67 0.95 11.31 6.40
C THR A 67 -0.54 11.25 6.07
N SER A 68 -0.95 11.26 4.80
CA SER A 68 -2.33 11.07 4.40
C SER A 68 -2.95 9.74 4.85
N LEU A 69 -2.16 8.74 5.25
CA LEU A 69 -2.64 7.56 5.97
C LEU A 69 -3.40 7.90 7.25
N LEU A 70 -3.08 9.02 7.92
CA LEU A 70 -3.79 9.51 9.11
C LEU A 70 -5.26 9.84 8.84
N ASN A 71 -5.64 10.05 7.57
CA ASN A 71 -7.03 10.28 7.21
C ASN A 71 -7.85 8.98 7.22
N LEU A 72 -7.21 7.81 7.19
CA LEU A 72 -7.85 6.50 7.26
C LEU A 72 -8.06 6.09 8.73
N LYS A 73 -8.90 6.84 9.44
CA LYS A 73 -9.12 6.71 10.90
C LYS A 73 -9.67 5.35 11.36
N HIS A 74 -10.23 4.57 10.43
CA HIS A 74 -10.83 3.27 10.69
C HIS A 74 -9.93 2.11 10.24
N LEU A 75 -8.72 2.42 9.74
CA LEU A 75 -7.76 1.43 9.33
C LEU A 75 -7.29 0.65 10.57
N ASN A 76 -7.44 -0.66 10.55
CA ASN A 76 -7.04 -1.56 11.63
C ASN A 76 -6.00 -2.60 11.17
N TYR A 77 -5.74 -2.69 9.87
CA TYR A 77 -4.72 -3.57 9.31
C TYR A 77 -4.01 -2.90 8.14
N MET A 78 -2.69 -2.96 8.13
CA MET A 78 -1.88 -2.51 7.00
C MET A 78 -0.73 -3.48 6.77
N ASP A 79 -0.70 -4.05 5.58
CA ASP A 79 0.39 -4.87 5.10
C ASP A 79 1.18 -4.15 4.02
N LEU A 80 2.42 -3.82 4.35
CA LEU A 80 3.42 -3.22 3.46
C LEU A 80 4.60 -4.16 3.21
N SER A 81 4.49 -5.45 3.57
CA SER A 81 5.59 -6.40 3.53
C SER A 81 6.17 -6.59 2.12
N ASN A 82 7.45 -6.98 2.04
CA ASN A 82 8.15 -7.29 0.79
C ASN A 82 8.15 -6.12 -0.23
N ASN A 83 8.13 -4.89 0.26
CA ASN A 83 8.30 -3.68 -0.54
C ASN A 83 9.64 -3.01 -0.20
N ASP A 84 10.13 -2.12 -1.07
CA ASP A 84 11.37 -1.36 -0.88
C ASP A 84 11.06 0.12 -0.64
N PHE A 85 10.60 0.37 0.57
CA PHE A 85 10.45 1.70 1.11
C PHE A 85 11.83 2.34 1.45
N GLY A 86 12.92 1.57 1.46
CA GLY A 86 14.23 2.04 1.90
C GLY A 86 14.26 2.34 3.40
N ARG A 87 15.08 3.30 3.84
CA ARG A 87 15.22 3.69 5.25
C ARG A 87 14.12 4.67 5.72
N ILE A 88 12.88 4.50 5.30
CA ILE A 88 11.82 5.37 5.82
C ILE A 88 11.71 5.11 7.32
N GLN A 89 11.66 6.18 8.09
CA GLN A 89 11.17 6.07 9.45
C GLN A 89 9.71 5.60 9.34
N ILE A 90 9.40 4.45 9.94
CA ILE A 90 8.02 4.08 10.21
C ILE A 90 7.40 5.30 10.88
N PRO A 91 6.40 5.96 10.26
CA PRO A 91 5.85 7.16 10.85
C PRO A 91 5.35 6.83 12.25
N SER A 92 5.74 7.63 13.24
CA SER A 92 5.46 7.36 14.65
C SER A 92 3.98 7.25 15.00
N PHE A 93 3.09 7.59 14.07
CA PHE A 93 1.65 7.39 14.20
C PHE A 93 1.18 5.94 13.97
N LEU A 94 2.03 5.06 13.44
CA LEU A 94 1.76 3.62 13.32
C LEU A 94 2.15 2.85 14.59
N ASP A 95 2.87 3.50 15.50
CA ASP A 95 3.22 3.00 16.82
C ASP A 95 2.10 3.46 17.78
N SER A 96 1.03 2.68 17.88
CA SER A 96 -0.11 2.94 18.78
C SER A 96 -0.52 1.68 19.52
#